data_AF-A0A2A4TFN8-F1
#
_entry.id   AF-A0A2A4TFN8-F1
#
_cell.length_a   1.000
_cell.length_b   1.000
_cell.length_c   1.000
_cell.angle_alpha   90.00
_cell.angle_beta   90.00
_cell.angle_gamma   90.00
#
_symmetry.space_group_name_H-M   'P 1'
#
loop_
_entity.id
_entity.type
_entity.pdbx_description
1 polymer ?
#
loop_
_entity_poly.entity_id
_entity_poly.type
_entity_poly.pdbx_seq_one_letter_code
_entity_poly.pdbx_strand_id
1 'polypeptide(L)'
;MALSNKALFFQHVSGNRVPINQLGNIPQLALAHAFIHRAIAFSTTLPTDDFPLKNFPTFPYEKLETEGKNPITAAIFQLDQFFNTLDAETFHERNISGVRTVVLDNNWRERIRSYIQHIRTEIDGAEMEPRMKESIIGKLNQFSADIERGRTRLDSCIDVFLRLTAAAGQGARNLRPALKLIQNCSGGMENLFDEQQQAGTAAPKLPSPDSFGLIENHSDEPAANDTDTSALA
;
A
#
# COMPACT_ATOMS: atom_id res chain seq x y z
N MET A 1 11.61 5.53 -24.07
CA MET A 1 12.28 5.96 -22.84
C MET A 1 12.90 4.72 -22.22
N ALA A 2 14.22 4.70 -21.96
CA ALA A 2 14.87 3.53 -21.36
C ALA A 2 14.51 3.44 -19.86
N LEU A 3 14.24 2.24 -19.36
CA LEU A 3 13.99 2.00 -17.93
C LEU A 3 15.26 2.27 -17.12
N SER A 4 15.13 2.83 -15.92
CA SER A 4 16.25 3.00 -15.00
C SER A 4 16.84 1.63 -14.58
N ASN A 5 18.12 1.59 -14.23
CA ASN A 5 18.76 0.36 -13.74
C ASN A 5 18.03 -0.21 -12.51
N LYS A 6 17.47 0.66 -11.67
CA LYS A 6 16.62 0.34 -10.53
C LYS A 6 15.32 -0.38 -10.95
N ALA A 7 14.62 0.12 -11.96
CA ALA A 7 13.42 -0.50 -12.49
C ALA A 7 13.69 -1.88 -13.12
N LEU A 8 14.80 -2.02 -13.86
CA LEU A 8 15.22 -3.29 -14.45
C LEU A 8 15.61 -4.32 -13.37
N PHE A 9 16.31 -3.89 -12.32
CA PHE A 9 16.61 -4.70 -11.13
C PHE A 9 15.31 -5.22 -10.48
N PHE A 10 14.37 -4.32 -10.21
CA PHE A 10 13.09 -4.66 -9.60
C PHE A 10 12.32 -5.70 -10.43
N GLN A 11 12.21 -5.49 -11.75
CA GLN A 11 11.49 -6.39 -12.65
C GLN A 11 12.08 -7.81 -12.66
N HIS A 12 13.40 -7.95 -12.59
CA HIS A 12 14.07 -9.26 -12.66
C HIS A 12 14.05 -10.03 -11.35
N VAL A 13 14.10 -9.33 -10.21
CA VAL A 13 14.23 -9.99 -8.90
C VAL A 13 12.87 -10.25 -8.26
N SER A 14 11.87 -9.40 -8.51
CA SER A 14 10.52 -9.53 -7.94
C SER A 14 9.82 -10.87 -8.25
N GLY A 15 10.06 -11.46 -9.42
CA GLY A 15 9.44 -12.73 -9.84
C GLY A 15 9.82 -13.96 -8.99
N ASN A 16 10.84 -13.86 -8.15
CA ASN A 16 11.29 -14.94 -7.25
C ASN A 16 11.25 -14.55 -5.77
N ARG A 17 10.50 -13.49 -5.42
CA ARG A 17 10.41 -12.98 -4.05
C ARG A 17 9.79 -14.04 -3.12
N VAL A 18 10.47 -14.34 -2.02
CA VAL A 18 9.98 -15.22 -0.97
C VAL A 18 9.40 -14.37 0.16
N PRO A 19 8.09 -14.46 0.47
CA PRO A 19 7.50 -13.64 1.51
C PRO A 19 7.88 -14.15 2.91
N ILE A 20 8.17 -13.22 3.82
CA ILE A 20 8.67 -13.50 5.17
C ILE A 20 7.80 -14.48 5.96
N ASN A 21 6.48 -14.42 5.79
CA ASN A 21 5.53 -15.27 6.50
C ASN A 21 5.64 -16.75 6.13
N GLN A 22 6.41 -17.10 5.11
CA GLN A 22 6.58 -18.48 4.67
C GLN A 22 7.96 -19.10 5.05
N LEU A 23 8.83 -18.33 5.73
CA LEU A 23 10.20 -18.75 6.12
C LEU A 23 10.27 -19.83 7.22
N GLY A 24 9.15 -20.39 7.67
CA GLY A 24 9.10 -21.40 8.74
C GLY A 24 9.39 -22.84 8.30
N ASN A 25 9.45 -23.12 7.00
CA ASN A 25 9.63 -24.47 6.46
C ASN A 25 11.02 -24.63 5.81
N ILE A 26 11.70 -25.78 6.02
CA ILE A 26 13.05 -26.05 5.47
C ILE A 26 13.15 -25.81 3.95
N PRO A 27 12.19 -26.25 3.10
CA PRO A 27 12.24 -25.96 1.66
C PRO A 27 12.22 -24.46 1.34
N GLN A 28 11.58 -23.67 2.19
CA GLN A 28 11.46 -22.23 2.02
C GLN A 28 12.72 -21.47 2.43
N LEU A 29 13.50 -22.04 3.34
CA LEU A 29 14.84 -21.54 3.67
C LEU A 29 15.77 -21.62 2.45
N ALA A 30 15.72 -22.73 1.71
CA ALA A 30 16.50 -22.90 0.47
C ALA A 30 16.06 -21.90 -0.62
N LEU A 31 14.74 -21.66 -0.76
CA LEU A 31 14.23 -20.64 -1.69
C LEU A 31 14.65 -19.23 -1.29
N ALA A 32 14.56 -18.90 0.00
CA ALA A 32 15.03 -17.64 0.57
C ALA A 32 16.52 -17.39 0.26
N HIS A 33 17.35 -18.44 0.38
CA HIS A 33 18.76 -18.37 0.02
C HIS A 33 18.97 -18.08 -1.46
N ALA A 34 18.30 -18.84 -2.34
CA ALA A 34 18.41 -18.66 -3.78
C ALA A 34 17.99 -17.23 -4.19
N PHE A 35 16.96 -16.70 -3.54
CA PHE A 35 16.50 -15.33 -3.74
C PHE A 35 17.55 -14.29 -3.34
N ILE A 36 18.14 -14.39 -2.13
CA ILE A 36 19.17 -13.46 -1.66
C ILE A 36 20.40 -13.49 -2.57
N HIS A 37 20.89 -14.69 -2.93
CA HIS A 37 22.04 -14.83 -3.83
C HIS A 37 21.78 -14.21 -5.19
N ARG A 38 20.59 -14.41 -5.76
CA ARG A 38 20.20 -13.82 -7.03
C ARG A 38 20.11 -12.29 -6.95
N ALA A 39 19.56 -11.74 -5.87
CA ALA A 39 19.50 -10.30 -5.66
C ALA A 39 20.90 -9.68 -5.59
N ILE A 40 21.83 -10.31 -4.85
CA ILE A 40 23.24 -9.87 -4.78
C ILE A 40 23.90 -9.96 -6.16
N ALA A 41 23.79 -11.10 -6.84
CA ALA A 41 24.38 -11.29 -8.18
C ALA A 41 23.84 -10.30 -9.21
N PHE A 42 22.55 -9.96 -9.15
CA PHE A 42 21.99 -8.99 -10.08
C PHE A 42 22.38 -7.54 -9.75
N SER A 43 22.62 -7.25 -8.46
CA SER A 43 23.08 -5.92 -8.02
C SER A 43 24.48 -5.58 -8.52
N THR A 44 25.31 -6.58 -8.82
CA THR A 44 26.64 -6.37 -9.41
C THR A 44 26.57 -6.15 -10.92
N THR A 45 25.59 -6.75 -11.61
CA THR A 45 25.37 -6.56 -13.05
C THR A 45 24.65 -5.25 -13.38
N LEU A 46 23.73 -4.83 -12.52
CA LEU A 46 23.03 -3.54 -12.61
C LEU A 46 23.33 -2.75 -11.34
N PRO A 47 24.43 -1.98 -11.31
CA PRO A 47 24.84 -1.27 -10.11
C PRO A 47 23.73 -0.33 -9.69
N THR A 48 23.22 -0.58 -8.48
CA THR A 48 22.34 0.32 -7.75
C THR A 48 23.14 0.82 -6.55
N ASP A 49 23.27 2.14 -6.42
CA ASP A 49 24.14 2.75 -5.40
C ASP A 49 23.67 2.42 -3.98
N ASP A 50 22.37 2.15 -3.82
CA ASP A 50 21.70 1.99 -2.52
C ASP A 50 21.39 0.54 -2.12
N PHE A 51 21.93 -0.47 -2.82
CA PHE A 51 21.60 -1.88 -2.50
C PHE A 51 22.06 -2.27 -1.08
N PRO A 52 21.15 -2.72 -0.17
CA PRO A 52 21.45 -2.88 1.25
C PRO A 52 22.36 -4.08 1.56
N LEU A 53 22.47 -5.04 0.63
CA LEU A 53 23.20 -6.29 0.85
C LEU A 53 24.58 -6.32 0.17
N LYS A 54 25.15 -5.18 -0.24
CA LYS A 54 26.49 -5.12 -0.89
C LYS A 54 27.60 -5.82 -0.10
N ASN A 55 27.49 -5.78 1.24
CA ASN A 55 28.45 -6.39 2.17
C ASN A 55 27.85 -7.60 2.89
N PHE A 56 26.77 -8.19 2.37
CA PHE A 56 26.15 -9.32 3.04
C PHE A 56 27.11 -10.51 3.00
N PRO A 57 27.51 -11.03 4.18
CA PRO A 57 28.56 -12.01 4.25
C PRO A 57 28.14 -13.30 3.54
N THR A 58 28.98 -13.77 2.62
CA THR A 58 28.96 -15.14 2.08
C THR A 58 29.40 -16.10 3.19
N PHE A 59 28.58 -16.28 4.22
CA PHE A 59 28.88 -17.24 5.27
C PHE A 59 28.68 -18.68 4.76
N PRO A 60 29.50 -19.66 5.20
CA PRO A 60 29.12 -21.06 5.11
C PRO A 60 27.97 -21.32 6.11
N TYR A 61 26.79 -21.60 5.59
CA TYR A 61 25.50 -21.53 6.30
C TYR A 61 25.21 -22.68 7.28
N GLU A 62 26.14 -23.61 7.48
CA GLU A 62 25.98 -24.78 8.37
C GLU A 62 25.94 -24.43 9.86
N LYS A 63 26.25 -23.19 10.26
CA LYS A 63 26.38 -22.77 11.68
C LYS A 63 25.27 -21.84 12.18
N LEU A 64 24.18 -21.65 11.44
CA LEU A 64 23.20 -20.58 11.72
C LEU A 64 22.03 -20.99 12.61
N GLU A 65 21.94 -22.26 13.01
CA GLU A 65 20.87 -22.74 13.90
C GLU A 65 21.10 -22.37 15.38
N THR A 66 22.33 -21.97 15.77
CA THR A 66 22.71 -21.92 17.19
C THR A 66 22.49 -20.59 17.90
N GLU A 67 22.19 -19.48 17.22
CA GLU A 67 22.19 -18.14 17.86
C GLU A 67 20.84 -17.37 17.85
N GLY A 68 19.72 -18.01 17.48
CA GLY A 68 18.37 -17.45 17.70
C GLY A 68 18.01 -16.18 16.91
N LYS A 69 18.94 -15.58 16.16
CA LYS A 69 18.69 -14.55 15.16
C LYS A 69 19.00 -15.13 13.79
N ASN A 70 17.98 -15.57 13.07
CA ASN A 70 18.18 -16.09 11.73
C ASN A 70 18.57 -14.93 10.78
N PRO A 71 19.83 -14.85 10.31
CA PRO A 71 20.29 -13.74 9.47
C PRO A 71 19.57 -13.71 8.12
N ILE A 72 18.98 -14.83 7.69
CA ILE A 72 18.18 -14.94 6.45
C ILE A 72 16.90 -14.12 6.59
N THR A 73 16.26 -14.18 7.75
CA THR A 73 15.07 -13.36 8.04
C THR A 73 15.41 -11.88 8.01
N ALA A 74 16.56 -11.49 8.59
CA ALA A 74 17.03 -10.10 8.54
C ALA A 74 17.36 -9.65 7.10
N ALA A 75 17.98 -10.52 6.30
CA ALA A 75 18.29 -10.25 4.90
C ALA A 75 17.05 -10.09 4.03
N ILE A 76 16.06 -10.98 4.19
CA ILE A 76 14.78 -10.87 3.47
C ILE A 76 14.05 -9.61 3.89
N PHE A 77 14.06 -9.26 5.17
CA PHE A 77 13.44 -8.02 5.63
C PHE A 77 14.10 -6.79 4.99
N GLN A 78 15.43 -6.73 4.93
CA GLN A 78 16.15 -5.65 4.26
C GLN A 78 15.85 -5.61 2.76
N LEU A 79 15.78 -6.77 2.09
CA LEU A 79 15.38 -6.86 0.68
C LEU A 79 13.95 -6.39 0.47
N ASP A 80 13.01 -6.78 1.34
CA ASP A 80 11.62 -6.35 1.26
C ASP A 80 11.49 -4.83 1.39
N GLN A 81 12.21 -4.22 2.33
CA GLN A 81 12.25 -2.76 2.46
C GLN A 81 12.83 -2.09 1.22
N PHE A 82 13.92 -2.65 0.68
CA PHE A 82 14.53 -2.13 -0.54
C PHE A 82 13.60 -2.27 -1.74
N PHE A 83 12.92 -3.41 -1.92
CA PHE A 83 11.94 -3.60 -2.99
C PHE A 83 10.76 -2.64 -2.85
N ASN A 84 10.24 -2.42 -1.64
CA ASN A 84 9.16 -1.44 -1.45
C ASN A 84 9.63 -0.01 -1.80
N THR A 85 10.89 0.32 -1.52
CA THR A 85 11.49 1.60 -1.89
C THR A 85 11.65 1.71 -3.41
N LEU A 86 12.17 0.66 -4.06
CA LEU A 86 12.29 0.61 -5.52
C LEU A 86 10.94 0.65 -6.21
N ASP A 87 9.91 0.01 -5.66
CA ASP A 87 8.56 0.05 -6.22
C ASP A 87 8.01 1.47 -6.13
N ALA A 88 8.17 2.13 -4.99
CA ALA A 88 7.82 3.54 -4.80
C ALA A 88 8.56 4.47 -5.78
N GLU A 89 9.88 4.28 -5.92
CA GLU A 89 10.72 5.08 -6.81
C GLU A 89 10.38 4.82 -8.29
N THR A 90 10.24 3.55 -8.69
CA THR A 90 9.90 3.17 -10.07
C THR A 90 8.51 3.65 -10.43
N PHE A 91 7.56 3.57 -9.48
CA PHE A 91 6.24 4.15 -9.60
C PHE A 91 6.34 5.66 -9.78
N HIS A 92 7.16 6.35 -8.97
CA HIS A 92 7.38 7.79 -9.10
C HIS A 92 8.02 8.15 -10.45
N GLU A 93 9.07 7.44 -10.89
CA GLU A 93 9.75 7.64 -12.18
C GLU A 93 8.80 7.44 -13.38
N ARG A 94 7.93 6.43 -13.33
CA ARG A 94 6.87 6.23 -14.34
C ARG A 94 5.84 7.36 -14.34
N ASN A 95 5.77 8.15 -13.27
CA ASN A 95 4.75 9.18 -13.06
C ASN A 95 5.29 10.62 -13.15
N ILE A 96 6.60 10.81 -13.26
CA ILE A 96 7.21 12.12 -13.52
C ILE A 96 6.83 12.67 -14.91
N SER A 97 6.28 11.85 -15.82
CA SER A 97 5.83 12.34 -17.15
C SER A 97 4.50 13.11 -17.15
N GLY A 98 3.86 13.33 -15.99
CA GLY A 98 2.72 14.25 -15.87
C GLY A 98 2.04 14.16 -14.51
N VAL A 99 1.59 15.29 -13.96
CA VAL A 99 0.82 15.30 -12.71
C VAL A 99 -0.46 14.49 -12.92
N ARG A 100 -0.53 13.29 -12.33
CA ARG A 100 -1.73 12.44 -12.38
C ARG A 100 -2.78 12.99 -11.43
N THR A 101 -3.61 13.90 -11.93
CA THR A 101 -4.79 14.38 -11.22
C THR A 101 -6.01 13.59 -11.65
N VAL A 102 -6.78 13.14 -10.67
CA VAL A 102 -8.09 12.52 -10.89
C VAL A 102 -9.17 13.51 -10.47
N VAL A 103 -10.15 13.73 -11.34
CA VAL A 103 -11.38 14.46 -10.96
C VAL A 103 -12.31 13.48 -10.24
N LEU A 104 -12.72 13.82 -9.02
CA LEU A 104 -13.60 12.98 -8.21
C LEU A 104 -15.02 13.54 -8.18
N ASP A 105 -16.02 12.68 -8.35
CA ASP A 105 -17.41 13.05 -8.09
C ASP A 105 -17.71 13.11 -6.58
N ASN A 106 -18.92 13.55 -6.21
CA ASN A 106 -19.31 13.69 -4.80
C ASN A 106 -19.30 12.34 -4.06
N ASN A 107 -19.75 11.27 -4.72
CA ASN A 107 -19.85 9.95 -4.11
C ASN A 107 -18.46 9.40 -3.76
N TRP A 108 -17.51 9.47 -4.70
CA TRP A 108 -16.12 9.11 -4.48
C TRP A 108 -15.46 9.95 -3.40
N ARG A 109 -15.72 11.26 -3.37
CA ARG A 109 -15.19 12.13 -2.30
C ARG A 109 -15.70 11.69 -0.92
N GLU A 110 -16.98 11.40 -0.78
CA GLU A 110 -17.55 10.90 0.49
C GLU A 110 -16.99 9.55 0.90
N ARG A 111 -16.84 8.61 -0.05
CA ARG A 111 -16.23 7.30 0.21
C ARG A 111 -14.78 7.43 0.68
N ILE A 112 -13.98 8.25 0.01
CA ILE A 112 -12.57 8.43 0.39
C ILE A 112 -12.48 9.16 1.74
N ARG A 113 -13.33 10.14 2.04
CA ARG A 113 -13.41 10.74 3.38
C ARG A 113 -13.70 9.71 4.47
N SER A 114 -14.64 8.80 4.21
CA SER A 114 -14.94 7.70 5.12
C SER A 114 -13.70 6.82 5.34
N TYR A 115 -13.01 6.41 4.27
CA TYR A 115 -11.75 5.65 4.38
C TYR A 115 -10.68 6.40 5.18
N ILE A 116 -10.50 7.70 4.94
CA ILE A 116 -9.56 8.54 5.69
C ILE A 116 -9.91 8.54 7.18
N GLN A 117 -11.19 8.67 7.52
CA GLN A 117 -11.62 8.68 8.92
C GLN A 117 -11.36 7.33 9.60
N HIS A 118 -11.64 6.21 8.92
CA HIS A 118 -11.29 4.89 9.43
C HIS A 118 -9.77 4.71 9.59
N ILE A 119 -8.97 5.15 8.61
CA ILE A 119 -7.51 5.12 8.70
C ILE A 119 -7.01 5.91 9.91
N ARG A 120 -7.59 7.08 10.23
CA ARG A 120 -7.26 7.85 11.44
C ARG A 120 -7.51 7.04 12.71
N THR A 121 -8.68 6.41 12.83
CA THR A 121 -9.02 5.57 13.98
C THR A 121 -8.01 4.44 14.17
N GLU A 122 -7.61 3.77 13.09
CA GLU A 122 -6.61 2.70 13.14
C GLU A 122 -5.21 3.22 13.52
N ILE A 123 -4.80 4.39 12.99
CA ILE A 123 -3.55 5.05 13.39
C ILE A 123 -3.59 5.44 14.86
N ASP A 124 -4.75 5.85 15.37
CA ASP A 124 -4.89 6.28 16.75
C ASP A 124 -4.75 5.16 17.76
N GLY A 125 -5.29 3.98 17.43
CA GLY A 125 -5.16 2.76 18.25
C GLY A 125 -3.85 1.99 18.06
N ALA A 126 -2.99 2.39 17.12
CA ALA A 126 -1.75 1.68 16.85
C ALA A 126 -0.59 2.16 17.76
N GLU A 127 0.11 1.20 18.37
CA GLU A 127 1.34 1.45 19.12
C GLU A 127 2.50 1.74 18.14
N MET A 128 2.88 3.02 18.02
CA MET A 128 3.98 3.46 17.17
C MET A 128 4.69 4.70 17.75
N GLU A 129 5.86 5.03 17.21
CA GLU A 129 6.59 6.24 17.59
C GLU A 129 5.74 7.50 17.33
N PRO A 130 5.62 8.44 18.31
CA PRO A 130 4.81 9.66 18.15
C PRO A 130 5.17 10.47 16.90
N ARG A 131 6.46 10.57 16.58
CA ARG A 131 6.94 11.28 15.39
C ARG A 131 6.46 10.65 14.08
N MET A 132 6.42 9.31 14.02
CA MET A 132 5.90 8.58 12.86
C MET A 132 4.39 8.80 12.72
N LYS A 133 3.66 8.73 13.85
CA LYS A 133 2.22 8.99 13.91
C LYS A 133 1.89 10.39 13.37
N GLU A 134 2.57 11.43 13.87
CA GLU A 134 2.43 12.80 13.39
C GLU A 134 2.75 12.94 11.89
N SER A 135 3.81 12.26 11.42
CA SER A 135 4.15 12.26 10.00
C SER A 135 3.06 11.65 9.12
N ILE A 136 2.44 10.54 9.54
CA ILE A 136 1.34 9.91 8.78
C ILE A 136 0.12 10.81 8.79
N ILE A 137 -0.27 11.33 9.96
CA ILE A 137 -1.42 12.23 10.09
C ILE A 137 -1.24 13.50 9.25
N GLY A 138 -0.03 14.07 9.21
CA GLY A 138 0.28 15.21 8.35
C GLY A 138 0.04 14.92 6.87
N LYS A 139 0.50 13.75 6.38
CA LYS A 139 0.25 13.31 4.99
C LYS A 139 -1.21 13.02 4.72
N LEU A 140 -1.91 12.42 5.68
CA LEU A 140 -3.34 12.14 5.56
C LEU A 140 -4.17 13.43 5.51
N ASN A 141 -3.78 14.45 6.26
CA ASN A 141 -4.41 15.78 6.21
C ASN A 141 -4.18 16.45 4.86
N GLN A 142 -2.97 16.34 4.30
CA GLN A 142 -2.67 16.83 2.96
C GLN A 142 -3.53 16.13 1.90
N PHE A 143 -3.62 14.81 1.97
CA PHE A 143 -4.46 14.02 1.07
C PHE A 143 -5.95 14.39 1.19
N SER A 144 -6.46 14.54 2.41
CA SER A 144 -7.82 15.03 2.67
C SER A 144 -8.08 16.40 2.04
N ALA A 145 -7.13 17.33 2.15
CA ALA A 145 -7.26 18.66 1.56
C ALA A 145 -7.27 18.60 0.01
N ASP A 146 -6.51 17.68 -0.59
CA ASP A 146 -6.51 17.49 -2.04
C ASP A 146 -7.84 16.93 -2.55
N ILE A 147 -8.50 16.06 -1.79
CA ILE A 147 -9.83 15.52 -2.11
C ILE A 147 -10.90 16.63 -2.10
N GLU A 148 -10.83 17.55 -1.12
CA GLU A 148 -11.78 18.67 -1.05
C GLU A 148 -11.70 19.60 -2.26
N ARG A 149 -10.52 19.72 -2.87
CA ARG A 149 -10.31 20.56 -4.07
C ARG A 149 -10.98 19.98 -5.33
N GLY A 150 -11.49 18.75 -5.29
CA GLY A 150 -12.15 18.07 -6.42
C GLY A 150 -11.19 17.59 -7.51
N ARG A 151 -9.89 17.92 -7.40
CA ARG A 151 -8.80 17.37 -8.21
C ARG A 151 -7.75 16.80 -7.27
N THR A 152 -7.75 15.48 -7.16
CA THR A 152 -6.85 14.77 -6.25
C THR A 152 -5.63 14.31 -7.00
N ARG A 153 -4.45 14.59 -6.44
CA ARG A 153 -3.19 14.07 -6.96
C ARG A 153 -3.04 12.63 -6.49
N LEU A 154 -2.80 11.71 -7.43
CA LEU A 154 -2.52 10.32 -7.08
C LEU A 154 -1.32 10.23 -6.13
N ASP A 155 -0.29 11.06 -6.37
CA ASP A 155 0.90 11.22 -5.52
C ASP A 155 0.57 11.35 -4.02
N SER A 156 -0.45 12.15 -3.67
CA SER A 156 -0.81 12.38 -2.27
C SER A 156 -1.38 11.13 -1.60
N CYS A 157 -2.06 10.26 -2.35
CA CYS A 157 -2.52 8.96 -1.86
C CYS A 157 -1.34 8.01 -1.62
N ILE A 158 -0.37 8.00 -2.53
CA ILE A 158 0.83 7.14 -2.44
C ILE A 158 1.71 7.57 -1.28
N ASP A 159 1.89 8.86 -1.08
CA ASP A 159 2.62 9.40 0.07
C ASP A 159 2.07 8.84 1.40
N VAL A 160 0.75 8.77 1.54
CA VAL A 160 0.08 8.17 2.70
C VAL A 160 0.36 6.67 2.77
N PHE A 161 0.20 5.95 1.65
CA PHE A 161 0.46 4.52 1.58
C PHE A 161 1.90 4.15 1.98
N LEU A 162 2.89 4.88 1.47
CA LEU A 162 4.31 4.65 1.79
C LEU A 162 4.62 4.90 3.27
N ARG A 163 4.00 5.90 3.88
CA ARG A 163 4.17 6.16 5.32
C ARG A 163 3.51 5.08 6.18
N LEU A 164 2.32 4.62 5.80
CA LEU A 164 1.65 3.51 6.48
C LEU A 164 2.44 2.20 6.37
N THR A 165 3.01 1.88 5.19
CA THR A 165 3.81 0.66 5.00
C THR A 165 5.12 0.72 5.78
N ALA A 166 5.78 1.88 5.82
CA ALA A 166 6.97 2.09 6.66
C ALA A 166 6.66 1.86 8.15
N ALA A 167 5.56 2.42 8.66
CA ALA A 167 5.15 2.22 10.05
C ALA A 167 4.76 0.76 10.35
N ALA A 168 4.05 0.10 9.43
CA ALA A 168 3.74 -1.33 9.56
C ALA A 168 5.02 -2.19 9.61
N GLY A 169 6.05 -1.84 8.82
CA GLY A 169 7.36 -2.47 8.83
C GLY A 169 8.13 -2.31 10.15
N GLN A 170 7.88 -1.21 10.88
CA GLN A 170 8.46 -0.96 12.21
C GLN A 170 7.74 -1.71 13.35
N GLY A 171 6.80 -2.60 13.03
CA GLY A 171 6.12 -3.45 14.02
C GLY A 171 4.69 -3.03 14.35
N ALA A 172 4.18 -1.95 13.75
CA ALA A 172 2.77 -1.53 13.90
C ALA A 172 1.83 -2.45 13.09
N ARG A 173 1.76 -3.74 13.45
CA ARG A 173 0.96 -4.76 12.75
C ARG A 173 -0.53 -4.43 12.74
N ASN A 174 -1.00 -3.63 13.69
CA ASN A 174 -2.38 -3.15 13.78
C ASN A 174 -2.75 -2.18 12.65
N LEU A 175 -1.79 -1.71 11.84
CA LEU A 175 -2.06 -0.86 10.66
C LEU A 175 -2.49 -1.64 9.41
N ARG A 176 -2.57 -2.97 9.46
CA ARG A 176 -3.04 -3.77 8.31
C ARG A 176 -4.43 -3.37 7.78
N PRO A 177 -5.43 -3.07 8.62
CA PRO A 177 -6.73 -2.57 8.15
C PRO A 177 -6.59 -1.23 7.44
N ALA A 178 -5.81 -0.30 7.98
CA ALA A 178 -5.51 0.99 7.35
C ALA A 178 -4.84 0.83 5.97
N LEU A 179 -3.89 -0.11 5.86
CA LEU A 179 -3.24 -0.44 4.59
C LEU A 179 -4.23 -0.95 3.54
N LYS A 180 -5.17 -1.82 3.94
CA LYS A 180 -6.20 -2.31 3.02
C LYS A 180 -7.13 -1.20 2.54
N LEU A 181 -7.50 -0.26 3.42
CA LEU A 181 -8.34 0.88 3.07
C LEU A 181 -7.67 1.82 2.07
N ILE A 182 -6.40 2.16 2.29
CA ILE A 182 -5.66 3.02 1.37
C ILE A 182 -5.36 2.31 0.03
N GLN A 183 -5.17 0.98 0.03
CA GLN A 183 -5.05 0.19 -1.20
C GLN A 183 -6.35 0.17 -2.02
N ASN A 184 -7.50 0.01 -1.35
CA ASN A 184 -8.80 0.11 -2.02
C ASN A 184 -9.01 1.52 -2.60
N CYS A 185 -8.58 2.55 -1.88
CA CYS A 185 -8.61 3.93 -2.36
C CYS A 185 -7.70 4.12 -3.58
N SER A 186 -6.46 3.65 -3.54
CA SER A 186 -5.51 3.81 -4.65
C SER A 186 -5.97 3.05 -5.89
N GLY A 187 -6.44 1.80 -5.74
CA GLY A 187 -6.99 1.02 -6.86
C GLY A 187 -8.22 1.65 -7.48
N GLY A 188 -9.12 2.22 -6.66
CA GLY A 188 -10.25 3.01 -7.16
C GLY A 188 -9.80 4.24 -7.96
N MET A 189 -8.82 4.99 -7.45
CA MET A 189 -8.28 6.17 -8.14
C MET A 189 -7.52 5.82 -9.43
N GLU A 190 -6.81 4.70 -9.47
CA GLU A 190 -6.12 4.22 -10.68
C GLU A 190 -7.12 3.85 -11.77
N ASN A 191 -8.17 3.10 -11.44
CA ASN A 191 -9.24 2.79 -12.40
C ASN A 191 -9.88 4.07 -12.97
N LEU A 192 -10.15 5.06 -12.10
CA LEU A 192 -10.68 6.36 -12.53
C LEU A 192 -9.72 7.12 -13.43
N PHE A 193 -8.43 7.06 -13.12
CA PHE A 193 -7.40 7.70 -13.93
C PHE A 193 -7.33 7.07 -15.33
N ASP A 194 -7.33 5.74 -15.41
CA ASP A 194 -7.28 5.00 -16.65
C ASP A 194 -8.52 5.28 -17.51
N GLU A 195 -9.71 5.32 -16.90
CA GLU A 195 -10.94 5.72 -17.59
C GLU A 195 -10.88 7.18 -18.10
N GLN A 196 -10.37 8.11 -17.29
CA GLN A 196 -10.19 9.51 -17.68
C GLN A 196 -9.19 9.66 -18.83
N GLN A 197 -8.14 8.86 -18.85
CA GLN A 197 -7.14 8.84 -19.91
C GLN A 197 -7.69 8.24 -21.21
N GLN A 198 -8.46 7.15 -21.12
CA GLN A 198 -9.10 6.51 -22.27
C GLN A 198 -10.25 7.36 -22.86
N ALA A 199 -10.98 8.11 -22.04
CA ALA A 199 -12.09 8.97 -22.46
C ALA A 199 -11.64 10.28 -23.15
N GLY A 200 -10.33 10.54 -23.23
CA GLY A 200 -9.76 11.52 -24.16
C GLY A 200 -10.29 12.96 -24.06
N THR A 201 -10.78 13.42 -22.90
CA THR A 201 -11.36 14.75 -22.55
C THR A 201 -12.88 14.84 -22.38
N ALA A 202 -13.66 13.79 -22.59
CA ALA A 202 -15.05 13.77 -22.11
C ALA A 202 -15.09 13.15 -20.70
N ALA A 203 -15.52 13.91 -19.70
CA ALA A 203 -15.58 13.46 -18.30
C ALA A 203 -16.27 12.08 -18.20
N PRO A 204 -15.55 11.02 -17.80
CA PRO A 204 -16.13 9.68 -17.75
C PRO A 204 -17.23 9.67 -16.69
N LYS A 205 -18.43 9.29 -17.13
CA LYS A 205 -19.54 8.93 -16.24
C LYS A 205 -19.37 7.46 -15.90
N LEU A 206 -19.07 7.19 -14.64
CA LEU A 206 -18.88 5.85 -14.13
C LEU A 206 -20.18 5.04 -14.11
N PRO A 207 -20.07 3.71 -14.23
CA PRO A 207 -21.17 2.79 -13.95
C PRO A 207 -21.57 2.81 -12.46
N SER A 208 -22.82 2.45 -12.16
CA SER A 208 -23.37 2.53 -10.80
C SER A 208 -22.64 1.61 -9.80
N PRO A 209 -22.62 1.96 -8.51
CA PRO A 209 -21.95 1.20 -7.44
C PRO A 209 -22.32 -0.29 -7.36
N ASP A 210 -23.50 -0.67 -7.86
CA ASP A 210 -24.01 -2.04 -7.86
C ASP A 210 -23.12 -3.02 -8.64
N SER A 211 -22.35 -2.50 -9.61
CA SER A 211 -21.43 -3.29 -10.43
C SER A 211 -20.20 -3.82 -9.69
N PHE A 212 -19.93 -3.34 -8.47
CA PHE A 212 -18.77 -3.75 -7.67
C PHE A 212 -19.07 -4.76 -6.56
N GLY A 213 -20.29 -5.33 -6.53
CA GLY A 213 -20.60 -6.49 -5.66
C GLY A 213 -20.57 -6.21 -4.16
N LEU A 214 -20.69 -4.96 -3.73
CA LEU A 214 -20.90 -4.61 -2.33
C LEU A 214 -22.40 -4.74 -2.06
N ILE A 215 -22.81 -5.92 -1.61
CA ILE A 215 -24.16 -6.17 -1.11
C ILE A 215 -24.40 -5.18 0.05
N GLU A 216 -25.23 -4.17 -0.19
CA GLU A 216 -25.82 -3.37 0.87
C GLU A 216 -26.72 -4.30 1.68
N ASN A 217 -26.24 -4.74 2.84
CA ASN A 217 -27.12 -5.25 3.89
C ASN A 217 -27.89 -4.06 4.49
N HIS A 218 -28.80 -3.49 3.70
CA HIS A 218 -29.88 -2.67 4.22
C HIS A 218 -30.97 -3.62 4.70
N SER A 219 -30.87 -4.01 5.97
CA SER A 219 -31.97 -4.57 6.72
C SER A 219 -33.02 -3.47 6.90
N ASP A 220 -33.90 -3.31 5.92
CA ASP A 220 -35.16 -2.60 6.09
C ASP A 220 -36.06 -3.45 7.00
N GLU A 221 -35.87 -3.28 8.31
CA GLU A 221 -36.84 -3.71 9.31
C GLU A 221 -37.85 -2.56 9.49
N PRO A 222 -39.11 -2.71 9.04
CA PRO A 222 -40.09 -1.65 9.12
C PRO A 222 -40.51 -1.42 10.58
N ALA A 223 -40.26 -0.22 11.08
CA ALA A 223 -40.73 0.23 12.38
C ALA A 223 -42.27 0.13 12.45
N ALA A 224 -42.75 -0.76 13.32
CA ALA A 224 -44.14 -0.85 13.70
C ALA A 224 -44.58 0.48 14.33
N ASN A 225 -45.54 1.13 13.68
CA ASN A 225 -46.15 2.36 14.13
C ASN A 225 -47.33 2.02 15.06
N ASP A 226 -47.09 2.02 16.37
CA ASP A 226 -48.15 1.96 17.39
C ASP A 226 -48.80 3.35 17.53
N THR A 227 -49.90 3.57 16.80
CA THR A 227 -50.84 4.66 17.07
C THR A 227 -51.74 4.29 18.25
N ASP A 228 -51.30 4.65 19.44
CA ASP A 228 -52.12 4.76 20.65
C ASP A 228 -53.19 5.85 20.44
N THR A 229 -54.43 5.41 20.23
CA THR A 229 -55.61 6.28 20.07
C THR A 229 -56.34 6.35 21.40
N SER A 230 -55.82 7.15 22.33
CA SER A 230 -56.57 7.60 23.50
C SER A 230 -57.51 8.74 23.12
N ALA A 231 -58.79 8.44 22.94
CA ALA A 231 -59.86 9.44 22.95
C ALA A 231 -61.23 8.83 23.34
N LEU A 232 -61.69 9.21 24.54
CA LEU A 232 -63.07 9.63 24.85
C LEU A 232 -64.23 8.64 24.63
N ALA A 233 -64.69 8.00 25.72
CA ALA A 233 -66.05 8.13 26.26
C ALA A 233 -66.15 7.43 27.63
#